data_AF-A0A970MM84-F1
#
_entry.id   AF-A0A970MM84-F1
#
_cell.length_a   1.000
_cell.length_b   1.000
_cell.length_c   1.000
_cell.angle_alpha   90.00
_cell.angle_beta   90.00
_cell.angle_gamma   90.00
#
_symmetry.space_group_name_H-M   'P 1'
#
loop_
_entity.id
_entity.type
_entity.pdbx_description
1 polymer ?
#
loop_
_entity_poly.entity_id
_entity_poly.type
_entity_poly.pdbx_seq_one_letter_code
_entity_poly.pdbx_strand_id
1 'polypeptide(L)'
;MKKILWIVLGAYLILSGLIVLIPSLGELSLAIPILALAAGILIFIRMPSKPSRIGWILAAAFLLIDGLTGLTGLTFKGIEVVVPALALVASLLLLARQSKIKSKLAYVLFFSWLAMIGLMRLANLTGLEIAQSIYTLFVGALLVLEA
;
A
#
# COMPACT_ATOMS: atom_id res chain seq x y z
N MET A 1 18.35 -3.31 7.72
CA MET A 1 17.85 -3.26 6.32
C MET A 1 16.36 -3.58 6.17
N LYS A 2 15.79 -4.59 6.84
CA LYS A 2 14.31 -4.80 6.89
C LYS A 2 13.56 -3.57 7.42
N LYS A 3 14.18 -2.85 8.38
CA LYS A 3 13.67 -1.59 8.93
C LYS A 3 13.37 -0.53 7.87
N ILE A 4 14.25 -0.38 6.88
CA ILE A 4 14.12 0.67 5.84
C ILE A 4 12.88 0.43 4.98
N LEU A 5 12.56 -0.82 4.65
CA LEU A 5 11.33 -1.16 3.93
C LEU A 5 10.09 -0.67 4.69
N TRP A 6 10.01 -0.99 5.98
CA TRP A 6 8.88 -0.61 6.82
C TRP A 6 8.78 0.89 7.04
N ILE A 7 9.92 1.56 7.20
CA ILE A 7 9.97 3.01 7.32
C ILE A 7 9.49 3.68 6.03
N VAL A 8 9.96 3.24 4.86
CA VAL A 8 9.57 3.83 3.57
C VAL A 8 8.10 3.55 3.26
N LEU A 9 7.64 2.32 3.49
CA LEU A 9 6.23 1.94 3.31
C LEU A 9 5.32 2.69 4.30
N GLY A 10 5.74 2.80 5.57
CA GLY A 10 5.01 3.54 6.58
C GLY A 10 4.96 5.03 6.28
N ALA A 11 6.06 5.63 5.82
CA ALA A 11 6.09 7.02 5.37
C ALA A 11 5.17 7.27 4.18
N TYR A 12 5.16 6.37 3.17
CA TYR A 12 4.21 6.41 2.06
C TYR A 12 2.75 6.43 2.56
N LEU A 13 2.40 5.57 3.50
CA LEU A 13 1.05 5.48 4.07
C LEU A 13 0.70 6.73 4.88
N ILE A 14 1.64 7.23 5.68
CA ILE A 14 1.42 8.46 6.46
C ILE A 14 1.18 9.63 5.50
N LEU A 15 2.02 9.81 4.49
CA LEU A 15 1.88 10.92 3.53
C LEU A 15 0.60 10.81 2.69
N SER A 16 0.25 9.60 2.24
CA SER A 16 -0.99 9.39 1.46
C SER A 16 -2.26 9.64 2.28
N GLY A 17 -2.29 9.23 3.54
CA GLY A 17 -3.41 9.57 4.44
C GLY A 17 -3.46 11.05 4.80
N LEU A 18 -2.31 11.71 4.98
CA LEU A 18 -2.25 13.10 5.42
C LEU A 18 -2.72 14.09 4.35
N ILE A 19 -2.42 13.83 3.07
CA ILE A 19 -2.84 14.70 1.96
C ILE A 19 -4.36 14.77 1.81
N VAL A 20 -5.07 13.68 2.10
CA VAL A 20 -6.55 13.67 2.06
C VAL A 20 -7.14 14.47 3.21
N LEU A 21 -6.51 14.44 4.39
CA LEU A 21 -6.97 15.19 5.56
C LEU A 21 -6.58 16.67 5.53
N ILE A 22 -5.46 17.00 4.89
CA ILE A 22 -4.91 18.35 4.81
C ILE A 22 -4.64 18.69 3.34
N PRO A 23 -5.66 19.22 2.61
CA PRO A 23 -5.55 19.51 1.18
C PRO A 23 -4.44 20.52 0.83
N SER A 24 -4.04 21.38 1.77
CA SER A 24 -2.94 22.35 1.60
C SER A 24 -1.57 21.69 1.45
N LEU A 25 -1.43 20.39 1.75
CA LEU A 25 -0.21 19.62 1.50
C LEU A 25 -0.13 19.09 0.06
N GLY A 26 -1.04 19.48 -0.84
CA GLY A 26 -1.05 19.03 -2.23
C GLY A 26 0.25 19.25 -3.01
N GLU A 27 1.10 20.19 -2.58
CA GLU A 27 2.44 20.40 -3.17
C GLU A 27 3.39 19.21 -2.93
N LEU A 28 3.14 18.39 -1.91
CA LEU A 28 3.84 17.13 -1.66
C LEU A 28 3.31 15.97 -2.51
N SER A 29 2.40 16.23 -3.44
CA SER A 29 1.79 15.21 -4.32
C SER A 29 2.80 14.39 -5.10
N LEU A 30 3.98 14.93 -5.42
CA LEU A 30 5.07 14.20 -6.08
C LEU A 30 5.82 13.24 -5.13
N ALA A 31 5.85 13.52 -3.83
CA ALA A 31 6.54 12.67 -2.86
C ALA A 31 5.84 11.32 -2.66
N ILE A 32 4.49 11.30 -2.71
CA ILE A 32 3.69 10.07 -2.57
C ILE A 32 4.09 9.02 -3.63
N PRO A 33 4.01 9.30 -4.94
CA PRO A 33 4.26 8.29 -5.94
C PRO A 33 5.74 7.89 -6.00
N ILE A 34 6.68 8.78 -5.65
CA ILE A 34 8.10 8.43 -5.47
C ILE A 34 8.26 7.42 -4.31
N LEU A 35 7.59 7.66 -3.18
CA LEU A 35 7.64 6.74 -2.04
C LEU A 35 6.93 5.41 -2.34
N ALA A 36 5.84 5.42 -3.11
CA ALA A 36 5.17 4.22 -3.59
C ALA A 36 6.13 3.37 -4.45
N LEU A 37 6.82 4.00 -5.40
CA LEU A 37 7.85 3.34 -6.22
C LEU A 37 8.99 2.79 -5.35
N ALA A 38 9.52 3.60 -4.44
CA ALA A 38 10.59 3.19 -3.54
C ALA A 38 10.17 1.99 -2.68
N ALA A 39 8.96 2.01 -2.11
CA ALA A 39 8.41 0.90 -1.36
C ALA A 39 8.23 -0.35 -2.22
N GLY A 40 7.69 -0.21 -3.44
CA GLY A 40 7.52 -1.30 -4.39
C GLY A 40 8.85 -1.96 -4.78
N ILE A 41 9.86 -1.16 -5.13
CA ILE A 41 11.22 -1.63 -5.43
C ILE A 41 11.82 -2.34 -4.21
N LEU A 42 11.69 -1.76 -3.02
CA LEU A 42 12.21 -2.37 -1.80
C LEU A 42 11.55 -3.71 -1.48
N ILE A 43 10.23 -3.84 -1.68
CA ILE A 43 9.52 -5.12 -1.53
C ILE A 43 10.05 -6.12 -2.56
N PHE A 44 10.30 -5.70 -3.79
CA PHE A 44 10.80 -6.58 -4.85
C PHE A 44 12.21 -7.10 -4.54
N ILE A 45 13.13 -6.23 -4.13
CA ILE A 45 14.53 -6.60 -3.82
C ILE A 45 14.60 -7.43 -2.53
N ARG A 46 13.87 -7.06 -1.48
CA ARG A 46 13.98 -7.68 -0.14
C ARG A 46 12.87 -8.67 0.18
N MET A 47 12.12 -9.07 -0.84
CA MET A 47 10.96 -9.97 -0.83
C MET A 47 10.86 -10.81 0.46
N PRO A 48 9.92 -10.51 1.37
CA PRO A 48 9.80 -11.27 2.60
C PRO A 48 9.45 -12.72 2.24
N SER A 49 10.26 -13.66 2.73
CA SER A 49 10.13 -15.09 2.39
C SER A 49 8.84 -15.75 2.89
N LYS A 50 8.13 -15.08 3.80
CA LYS A 50 6.79 -15.43 4.30
C LYS A 50 5.92 -14.17 4.37
N PRO A 51 4.58 -14.24 4.30
CA PRO A 51 3.75 -15.44 4.19
C PRO A 51 3.58 -15.98 2.76
N SER A 52 3.64 -15.15 1.72
CA SER A 52 3.49 -15.59 0.31
C SER A 52 4.39 -14.78 -0.61
N ARG A 53 5.34 -15.45 -1.30
CA ARG A 53 6.22 -14.79 -2.27
C ARG A 53 5.42 -14.13 -3.40
N ILE A 54 4.41 -14.85 -3.89
CA ILE A 54 3.50 -14.36 -4.93
C ILE A 54 2.70 -13.15 -4.41
N GLY A 55 2.16 -13.22 -3.19
CA GLY A 55 1.45 -12.08 -2.59
C GLY A 55 2.33 -10.82 -2.48
N TRP A 56 3.59 -10.98 -2.10
CA TRP A 56 4.55 -9.86 -2.07
C TRP A 56 4.90 -9.33 -3.46
N ILE A 57 5.02 -10.19 -4.46
CA ILE A 57 5.21 -9.78 -5.87
C ILE A 57 4.03 -8.92 -6.33
N LEU A 58 2.79 -9.37 -6.08
CA LEU A 58 1.61 -8.59 -6.46
C LEU A 58 1.53 -7.26 -5.68
N ALA A 59 1.84 -7.25 -4.38
CA ALA A 59 1.87 -6.01 -3.60
C ALA A 59 2.93 -5.02 -4.12
N ALA A 60 4.11 -5.51 -4.50
CA ALA A 60 5.15 -4.71 -5.13
C ALA A 60 4.68 -4.16 -6.49
N ALA A 61 4.09 -5.03 -7.33
CA ALA A 61 3.55 -4.62 -8.62
C ALA A 61 2.46 -3.55 -8.48
N PHE A 62 1.56 -3.71 -7.51
CA PHE A 62 0.55 -2.70 -7.18
C PHE A 62 1.20 -1.35 -6.86
N LEU A 63 2.14 -1.29 -5.92
CA LEU A 63 2.80 -0.03 -5.54
C LEU A 63 3.62 0.58 -6.67
N LEU A 64 4.25 -0.26 -7.49
CA LEU A 64 5.01 0.21 -8.65
C LEU A 64 4.10 0.86 -9.70
N ILE A 65 2.98 0.21 -10.02
CA ILE A 65 2.04 0.74 -11.00
C ILE A 65 1.34 1.98 -10.43
N ASP A 66 0.86 1.93 -9.18
CA ASP A 66 0.22 3.07 -8.50
C ASP A 66 1.16 4.28 -8.47
N GLY A 67 2.42 4.09 -8.08
CA GLY A 67 3.44 5.14 -8.11
C GLY A 67 3.75 5.65 -9.52
N LEU A 68 3.86 4.77 -10.51
CA LEU A 68 4.12 5.18 -11.89
C LEU A 68 2.96 5.98 -12.48
N THR A 69 1.72 5.56 -12.22
CA THR A 69 0.52 6.30 -12.65
C THR A 69 0.44 7.67 -11.97
N GLY A 70 0.80 7.76 -10.68
CA GLY A 70 0.83 9.03 -9.95
C GLY A 70 1.92 9.98 -10.43
N LEU A 71 3.06 9.48 -10.93
CA LEU A 71 4.13 10.33 -11.48
C LEU A 71 3.86 10.80 -12.90
N THR A 72 3.36 9.91 -13.76
CA THR A 72 3.29 10.15 -15.20
C THR A 72 1.90 10.61 -15.67
N GLY A 73 0.88 10.42 -14.83
CA GLY A 73 -0.52 10.61 -15.23
C GLY A 73 -0.99 9.63 -16.30
N LEU A 74 -0.19 8.61 -16.65
CA LEU A 74 -0.53 7.65 -17.70
C LEU A 74 -1.61 6.70 -17.22
N THR A 75 -2.83 6.88 -17.73
CA THR A 75 -3.95 5.98 -17.51
C THR A 75 -4.26 5.22 -18.80
N PHE A 76 -4.29 3.89 -18.73
CA PHE A 76 -4.71 3.04 -19.85
C PHE A 76 -6.03 2.34 -19.53
N LYS A 77 -6.79 2.02 -20.58
CA LYS A 77 -8.08 1.34 -20.43
C LYS A 77 -7.92 0.03 -19.64
N GLY A 78 -8.60 -0.05 -18.50
CA GLY A 78 -8.57 -1.22 -17.60
C GLY A 78 -7.59 -1.11 -16.43
N ILE A 79 -6.72 -0.10 -16.37
CA ILE A 79 -5.80 0.08 -15.22
C ILE A 79 -6.55 0.29 -13.90
N GLU A 80 -7.70 0.97 -13.98
CA GLU A 80 -8.63 1.22 -12.86
C GLU A 80 -9.22 -0.07 -12.27
N VAL A 81 -9.22 -1.16 -13.03
CA VAL A 81 -9.69 -2.48 -12.57
C VAL A 81 -8.50 -3.35 -12.17
N VAL A 82 -7.44 -3.37 -12.98
CA VAL A 82 -6.27 -4.23 -12.78
C VAL A 82 -5.51 -3.85 -11.52
N VAL A 83 -5.24 -2.55 -11.30
CA VAL A 83 -4.43 -2.10 -10.16
C VAL A 83 -5.11 -2.42 -8.82
N PRO A 84 -6.40 -2.10 -8.62
CA PRO A 84 -7.12 -2.52 -7.42
C PRO A 84 -7.24 -4.04 -7.26
N ALA A 85 -7.44 -4.77 -8.37
CA ALA A 85 -7.50 -6.23 -8.32
C ALA A 85 -6.16 -6.83 -7.86
N LEU A 86 -5.03 -6.28 -8.30
CA LEU A 86 -3.70 -6.68 -7.81
C LEU A 86 -3.59 -6.47 -6.30
N ALA A 87 -4.04 -5.33 -5.77
CA ALA A 87 -4.03 -5.05 -4.34
C ALA A 87 -4.88 -6.06 -3.56
N LEU A 88 -6.08 -6.35 -4.05
CA LEU A 88 -7.02 -7.29 -3.42
C LEU A 88 -6.47 -8.73 -3.42
N VAL A 89 -6.00 -9.21 -4.58
CA VAL A 89 -5.43 -10.56 -4.68
C VAL A 89 -4.14 -10.67 -3.86
N ALA A 90 -3.28 -9.65 -3.86
CA ALA A 90 -2.10 -9.60 -3.00
C ALA A 90 -2.49 -9.75 -1.53
N SER A 91 -3.47 -8.98 -1.07
CA SER A 91 -3.97 -9.04 0.30
C SER A 91 -4.48 -10.43 0.67
N LEU A 92 -5.35 -11.02 -0.15
CA LEU A 92 -5.91 -12.35 0.10
C LEU A 92 -4.81 -13.41 0.21
N LEU A 93 -3.82 -13.37 -0.69
CA LEU A 93 -2.69 -14.31 -0.67
C LEU A 93 -1.79 -14.13 0.57
N LEU A 94 -1.62 -12.89 1.02
CA LEU A 94 -0.83 -12.57 2.20
C LEU A 94 -1.56 -12.98 3.48
N LEU A 95 -2.86 -12.68 3.61
CA LEU A 95 -3.70 -13.04 4.75
C LEU A 95 -3.91 -14.55 4.87
N ALA A 96 -4.23 -15.24 3.76
CA ALA A 96 -4.51 -16.68 3.78
C ALA A 96 -3.33 -17.51 4.28
N ARG A 97 -2.09 -17.09 3.97
CA ARG A 97 -0.87 -17.75 4.47
C ARG A 97 -0.36 -17.20 5.80
N GLN A 98 -0.95 -16.13 6.34
CA GLN A 98 -0.56 -15.52 7.60
C GLN A 98 -1.05 -16.30 8.82
N SER A 99 -2.18 -17.01 8.73
CA SER A 99 -2.78 -17.81 9.83
C SER A 99 -1.78 -18.76 10.53
N LYS A 100 -0.71 -19.16 9.84
CA LYS A 100 0.33 -20.07 10.38
C LYS A 100 1.52 -19.36 11.03
N ILE A 101 1.52 -18.04 11.15
CA ILE A 101 2.68 -17.26 11.62
C ILE A 101 2.22 -16.32 12.74
N LYS A 102 3.00 -16.26 13.84
CA LYS A 102 2.94 -15.16 14.82
C LYS A 102 3.38 -13.86 14.14
N SER A 103 2.51 -13.31 13.31
CA SER A 103 2.79 -12.14 12.51
C SER A 103 2.63 -10.90 13.38
N LYS A 104 3.54 -9.93 13.24
CA LYS A 104 3.40 -8.66 13.96
C LYS A 104 2.15 -7.92 13.48
N LEU A 105 1.54 -7.14 14.37
CA LEU A 105 0.29 -6.43 14.12
C LEU A 105 0.39 -5.54 12.88
N ALA A 106 1.55 -4.90 12.64
CA ALA A 106 1.80 -4.07 11.46
C ALA A 106 1.56 -4.80 10.13
N TYR A 107 1.94 -6.08 10.03
CA TYR A 107 1.75 -6.85 8.80
C TYR A 107 0.27 -7.12 8.53
N VAL A 108 -0.48 -7.48 9.57
CA VAL A 108 -1.93 -7.71 9.46
C VAL A 108 -2.62 -6.44 8.96
N LEU A 109 -2.27 -5.31 9.57
CA LEU A 109 -2.82 -4.00 9.22
C LEU A 109 -2.46 -3.59 7.79
N PHE A 110 -1.23 -3.83 7.36
CA PHE A 110 -0.83 -3.57 5.97
C PHE A 110 -1.60 -4.43 4.96
N PHE A 111 -1.78 -5.72 5.24
CA PHE A 111 -2.55 -6.60 4.35
C PHE A 111 -4.03 -6.21 4.32
N SER A 112 -4.60 -5.84 5.48
CA SER A 112 -5.95 -5.32 5.57
C SER A 112 -6.10 -4.00 4.81
N TRP A 113 -5.11 -3.11 4.89
CA TRP A 113 -5.06 -1.89 4.08
C TRP A 113 -5.07 -2.18 2.57
N LEU A 114 -4.26 -3.14 2.09
CA LEU A 114 -4.30 -3.60 0.71
C LEU A 114 -5.68 -4.15 0.30
N ALA A 115 -6.34 -4.87 1.20
CA ALA A 115 -7.69 -5.39 0.96
C ALA A 115 -8.69 -4.23 0.80
N MET A 116 -8.62 -3.28 1.73
CA MET A 116 -9.51 -2.13 1.78
C MET A 116 -9.33 -1.23 0.56
N ILE A 117 -8.10 -0.91 0.16
CA ILE A 117 -7.85 -0.06 -1.01
C ILE A 117 -8.25 -0.76 -2.31
N GLY A 118 -8.00 -2.06 -2.41
CA GLY A 118 -8.45 -2.86 -3.55
C GLY A 118 -9.98 -2.88 -3.64
N LEU A 119 -10.66 -3.15 -2.52
CA LEU A 119 -12.13 -3.24 -2.47
C LEU A 119 -12.78 -1.88 -2.74
N MET A 120 -12.29 -0.80 -2.10
CA MET A 120 -12.83 0.53 -2.29
C MET A 120 -12.74 0.99 -3.74
N ARG A 121 -11.58 0.79 -4.38
CA ARG A 121 -11.38 1.19 -5.78
C ARG A 121 -12.18 0.30 -6.75
N LEU A 122 -12.29 -1.01 -6.50
CA LEU A 122 -13.09 -1.91 -7.35
C LEU A 122 -14.60 -1.69 -7.23
N ALA A 123 -15.10 -1.52 -6.01
CA ALA A 123 -16.51 -1.29 -5.75
C ALA A 123 -16.91 0.18 -5.92
N ASN A 124 -15.97 1.05 -6.32
CA ASN A 124 -16.14 2.48 -6.49
C ASN A 124 -16.85 3.14 -5.28
N LEU A 125 -16.41 2.75 -4.08
CA LEU A 125 -17.00 3.19 -2.83
C LEU A 125 -16.58 4.63 -2.52
N THR A 126 -17.43 5.57 -2.90
CA THR A 126 -17.27 6.99 -2.59
C THR A 126 -17.82 7.29 -1.19
N GLY A 127 -17.22 8.25 -0.48
CA GLY A 127 -17.65 8.67 0.86
C GLY A 127 -16.94 8.00 2.05
N LEU A 128 -16.06 7.03 1.81
CA LEU A 128 -15.22 6.41 2.85
C LEU A 128 -13.79 6.95 2.90
N GLU A 129 -13.50 8.00 2.14
CA GLU A 129 -12.14 8.54 1.95
C GLU A 129 -11.51 9.02 3.26
N ILE A 130 -12.29 9.68 4.12
CA ILE A 130 -11.81 10.16 5.44
C ILE A 130 -11.46 8.97 6.34
N ALA A 131 -12.35 7.98 6.43
CA ALA A 131 -12.13 6.78 7.23
C ALA A 131 -10.92 5.98 6.71
N GLN A 132 -10.80 5.84 5.39
CA GLN A 132 -9.63 5.25 4.74
C GLN A 132 -8.36 6.00 5.11
N SER A 133 -8.39 7.33 5.09
CA SER A 133 -7.21 8.16 5.33
C SER A 133 -6.73 8.04 6.77
N ILE A 134 -7.65 8.08 7.73
CA ILE A 134 -7.36 7.83 9.14
C ILE A 134 -6.76 6.43 9.31
N TYR A 135 -7.39 5.40 8.71
CA TYR A 135 -6.88 4.04 8.78
C TYR A 135 -5.47 3.92 8.17
N THR A 136 -5.24 4.56 7.03
CA THR A 136 -3.95 4.59 6.34
C THR A 136 -2.87 5.23 7.21
N LEU A 137 -3.18 6.34 7.90
CA LEU A 137 -2.28 6.95 8.87
C LEU A 137 -1.91 6.01 10.02
N PHE A 138 -2.91 5.34 10.61
CA PHE A 138 -2.67 4.39 11.70
C PHE A 138 -1.79 3.22 11.27
N VAL A 139 -2.07 2.63 10.10
CA VAL A 139 -1.28 1.55 9.53
C VAL A 139 0.16 2.03 9.29
N GLY A 140 0.31 3.20 8.68
CA GLY A 140 1.62 3.80 8.39
C GLY A 140 2.45 4.06 9.65
N ALA A 141 1.85 4.69 10.67
CA ALA A 141 2.51 4.96 11.94
C ALA A 141 2.96 3.66 12.63
N LEU A 142 2.10 2.64 12.64
CA LEU A 142 2.41 1.36 13.28
C LEU A 142 3.52 0.60 12.53
N LEU A 143 3.56 0.68 11.20
CA LEU A 143 4.66 0.13 10.40
C LEU A 143 6.01 0.81 10.71
N VAL A 144 6.02 2.13 10.90
CA VAL A 144 7.24 2.86 11.29
C VAL A 144 7.69 2.47 12.71
N LEU A 145 6.75 2.36 13.65
CA LEU A 145 7.06 2.02 15.05
C LEU A 145 7.58 0.58 15.21
N GLU A 146 7.08 -0.37 14.42
CA GLU A 146 7.48 -1.79 14.51
C GLU A 146 8.69 -2.17 13.63
N ALA A 147 9.29 -1.20 12.92
CA ALA A 147 10.40 -1.36 11.97
C ALA A 147 11.72 -1.84 12.60
#